data_AF-A0A1B9JSW5-F1
#
_entry.id   AF-A0A1B9JSW5-F1
#
_cell.length_a   1.000
_cell.length_b   1.000
_cell.length_c   1.000
_cell.angle_alpha   90.00
_cell.angle_beta   90.00
_cell.angle_gamma   90.00
#
_symmetry.space_group_name_H-M   'P 1'
#
loop_
_entity.id
_entity.type
_entity.pdbx_description
1 polymer ?
#
loop_
_entity_poly.entity_id
_entity_poly.type
_entity_poly.pdbx_seq_one_letter_code
_entity_poly.pdbx_strand_id
1 'polypeptide(L)'
;MDELTPKNAEQKHMIQILLAKMQGVDVEVQRSDGGWSTSTHDVISIDLIYRIKLHELPISSEMWAMIDKKWKWAAKDYGGHVFFYTDRPFIFEEDLDWTYESGNACECALAINTDGIDWQKSLTKRPEGV
;
A
#
# COMPACT_ATOMS: atom_id res chain seq x y z
N MET A 1 -3.16 36.25 10.67
CA MET A 1 -3.09 34.91 11.28
C MET A 1 -1.78 34.34 10.84
N ASP A 2 -0.93 33.95 11.78
CA ASP A 2 0.39 33.41 11.42
C ASP A 2 0.21 32.02 10.82
N GLU A 3 0.87 31.78 9.69
CA GLU A 3 0.87 30.48 9.05
C GLU A 3 1.74 29.52 9.85
N LEU A 4 1.15 28.43 10.34
CA LEU A 4 1.88 27.38 11.04
C LEU A 4 2.47 26.42 10.03
N THR A 5 3.79 26.22 10.10
CA THR A 5 4.51 25.26 9.26
C THR A 5 5.02 24.10 10.12
N PRO A 6 5.02 22.85 9.61
CA PRO A 6 5.55 21.71 10.33
C PRO A 6 7.05 21.89 10.58
N LYS A 7 7.47 21.71 11.82
CA LYS A 7 8.85 21.87 12.30
C LYS A 7 9.65 20.57 12.28
N ASN A 8 8.99 19.42 12.18
CA ASN A 8 9.62 18.10 12.18
C ASN A 8 8.81 17.09 11.34
N ALA A 9 9.37 15.89 11.16
CA ALA A 9 8.75 14.82 10.34
C ALA A 9 7.41 14.35 10.90
N GLU A 10 7.26 14.31 12.22
CA GLU A 10 6.03 13.92 12.91
C GLU A 10 4.89 14.92 12.61
N GLN A 11 5.14 16.23 12.74
CA GLN A 11 4.16 17.26 12.39
C GLN A 11 3.79 17.20 10.90
N LYS A 12 4.77 16.95 10.02
CA LYS A 12 4.51 16.78 8.59
C LYS A 12 3.61 15.56 8.32
N HIS A 13 3.88 14.43 8.98
CA HIS A 13 3.07 13.22 8.91
C HIS A 13 1.64 13.48 9.39
N MET A 14 1.46 14.13 10.53
CA MET A 14 0.13 14.44 11.08
C MET A 14 -0.70 15.35 10.16
N ILE A 15 -0.07 16.34 9.53
CA ILE A 15 -0.71 17.17 8.50
C ILE A 15 -1.13 16.32 7.30
N GLN A 16 -0.28 15.39 6.85
CA GLN A 16 -0.63 14.47 5.76
C GLN A 16 -1.82 13.57 6.12
N ILE A 17 -1.89 13.06 7.34
CA ILE A 17 -3.03 12.25 7.81
C ILE A 17 -4.33 13.06 7.84
N LEU A 18 -4.27 14.33 8.27
CA LEU A 18 -5.42 15.24 8.22
C LEU A 18 -5.88 15.48 6.78
N LEU A 19 -4.95 15.80 5.88
CA LEU A 19 -5.26 15.98 4.47
C LEU A 19 -5.87 14.72 3.85
N ALA A 20 -5.32 13.55 4.16
CA ALA A 20 -5.84 12.27 3.70
C ALA A 20 -7.31 12.08 4.12
N LYS A 21 -7.63 12.31 5.40
CA LYS A 21 -9.02 12.26 5.88
C LYS A 21 -9.93 13.27 5.17
N MET A 22 -9.48 14.51 5.00
CA MET A 22 -10.24 15.56 4.30
C MET A 22 -10.50 15.21 2.82
N GLN A 23 -9.61 14.43 2.20
CA GLN A 23 -9.70 13.99 0.82
C GLN A 23 -10.45 12.65 0.66
N GLY A 24 -10.93 12.06 1.75
CA GLY A 24 -11.60 10.75 1.72
C GLY A 24 -10.65 9.58 1.44
N VAL A 25 -9.34 9.76 1.67
CA VAL A 25 -8.36 8.68 1.59
C VAL A 25 -8.43 7.86 2.88
N ASP A 26 -8.42 6.53 2.75
CA ASP A 26 -8.46 5.61 3.88
C ASP A 26 -7.24 5.83 4.81
N VAL A 27 -7.52 6.04 6.09
CA VAL A 27 -6.51 6.16 7.16
C VAL A 27 -6.74 5.08 8.19
N GLU A 28 -5.66 4.48 8.67
CA GLU A 28 -5.67 3.53 9.78
C GLU A 28 -5.01 4.13 11.02
N VAL A 29 -5.48 3.68 12.18
CA VAL A 29 -4.89 3.98 13.49
C VAL A 29 -4.42 2.68 14.12
N GLN A 30 -3.24 2.71 14.74
CA GLN A 30 -2.69 1.56 15.45
C GLN A 30 -3.44 1.34 16.76
N ARG A 31 -3.83 0.10 17.02
CA ARG A 31 -4.46 -0.35 18.26
C ARG A 31 -3.40 -0.75 19.28
N SER A 32 -3.81 -0.88 20.54
CA SER A 32 -2.94 -1.31 21.64
C SER A 32 -2.37 -2.72 21.47
N ASP A 33 -3.01 -3.58 20.67
CA ASP A 33 -2.53 -4.93 20.33
C ASP A 33 -1.50 -4.94 19.18
N GLY A 34 -1.08 -3.76 18.70
CA GLY A 34 -0.17 -3.61 17.56
C GLY A 34 -0.86 -3.76 16.19
N GLY A 35 -2.11 -4.18 16.15
CA GLY A 35 -2.92 -4.24 14.95
C GLY A 35 -3.36 -2.86 14.45
N TRP A 36 -3.92 -2.83 13.25
CA TRP A 36 -4.41 -1.59 12.63
C TRP A 36 -5.92 -1.67 12.45
N SER A 37 -6.60 -0.53 12.61
CA SER A 37 -8.03 -0.41 12.35
C SER A 37 -8.33 0.86 11.58
N THR A 38 -9.38 0.83 10.76
CA THR A 38 -9.86 2.00 10.04
C THR A 38 -10.14 3.14 11.03
N SER A 39 -9.51 4.29 10.79
CA SER A 39 -9.75 5.50 11.55
C SER A 39 -10.97 6.21 10.99
N THR A 40 -12.16 5.83 11.45
CA THR A 40 -13.45 6.38 11.00
C THR A 40 -13.79 7.74 11.60
N HIS A 41 -13.14 8.13 12.70
CA HIS A 41 -13.37 9.41 13.36
C HIS A 41 -12.73 10.55 12.55
N ASP A 42 -13.44 11.67 12.44
CA ASP A 42 -12.95 12.94 11.88
C ASP A 42 -11.88 13.60 12.76
N VAL A 43 -11.85 13.23 14.05
CA VAL A 43 -10.85 13.68 15.01
C VAL A 43 -9.52 12.91 14.85
N ILE A 44 -8.41 13.64 14.87
CA ILE A 44 -7.05 13.11 14.98
C ILE A 44 -6.53 13.41 16.39
N SER A 45 -6.04 12.37 17.09
CA SER A 45 -5.33 12.52 18.35
C SER A 45 -3.83 12.60 18.11
N ILE A 46 -3.12 13.52 18.77
CA ILE A 46 -1.66 13.62 18.63
C ILE A 46 -0.90 12.47 19.29
N ASP A 47 -1.54 11.73 20.20
CA ASP A 47 -0.92 10.64 20.96
C ASP A 47 -1.08 9.27 20.28
N LEU A 48 -1.75 9.21 19.13
CA LEU A 48 -2.00 7.96 18.40
C LEU A 48 -1.15 7.87 17.13
N ILE A 49 -0.81 6.63 16.77
CA ILE A 49 -0.03 6.34 15.56
C ILE A 49 -1.00 6.10 14.41
N TYR A 50 -0.84 6.87 13.34
CA TYR A 50 -1.66 6.76 12.13
C TYR A 50 -0.81 6.38 10.91
N ARG A 51 -1.47 5.79 9.92
CA ARG A 51 -0.91 5.61 8.57
C ARG A 51 -2.00 5.80 7.51
N ILE A 52 -1.59 6.24 6.33
CA ILE A 52 -2.44 6.20 5.15
C ILE A 52 -2.50 4.74 4.68
N LYS A 53 -3.71 4.21 4.48
CA LYS A 53 -3.89 2.86 3.98
C LYS A 53 -3.57 2.87 2.48
N LEU A 54 -2.44 2.30 2.12
CA LEU A 54 -2.05 2.19 0.72
C LEU A 54 -2.81 1.03 0.07
N HIS A 55 -3.32 1.27 -1.13
CA HIS A 55 -4.00 0.26 -1.92
C HIS A 55 -3.09 -0.31 -3.01
N GLU A 56 -2.13 0.46 -3.53
CA GLU A 56 -1.22 -0.02 -4.56
C GLU A 56 0.18 -0.23 -3.97
N LEU A 57 0.94 -1.12 -4.61
CA LEU A 57 2.34 -1.35 -4.30
C LEU A 57 3.18 -0.14 -4.76
N PRO A 58 4.13 0.35 -3.95
CA PRO A 58 4.96 1.50 -4.28
C PRO A 58 6.09 1.11 -5.26
N ILE A 59 5.71 0.48 -6.38
CA ILE A 59 6.62 0.11 -7.46
C ILE A 59 6.67 1.26 -8.44
N SER A 60 7.76 2.02 -8.43
CA SER A 60 7.90 3.19 -9.30
C SER A 60 8.02 2.77 -10.77
N SER A 61 7.84 3.72 -11.70
CA SER A 61 8.01 3.46 -13.14
C SER A 61 9.46 3.06 -13.46
N GLU A 62 10.44 3.59 -12.74
CA GLU A 62 11.85 3.23 -12.86
C GLU A 62 12.09 1.78 -12.38
N MET A 63 11.43 1.35 -11.31
CA MET A 63 11.48 -0.05 -10.87
C MET A 63 10.86 -0.97 -11.92
N TRP A 64 9.70 -0.62 -12.46
CA TRP A 64 9.07 -1.35 -13.55
C TRP A 64 9.94 -1.44 -14.81
N ALA A 65 10.72 -0.40 -15.11
CA ALA A 65 11.63 -0.39 -16.26
C ALA A 65 12.77 -1.42 -16.13
N MET A 66 13.14 -1.80 -14.91
CA MET A 66 14.14 -2.83 -14.63
C MET A 66 13.56 -4.25 -14.64
N ILE A 67 12.23 -4.38 -14.56
CA ILE A 67 11.52 -5.66 -14.54
C ILE A 67 11.17 -6.06 -15.98
N ASP A 68 11.41 -7.33 -16.33
CA ASP A 68 11.06 -7.88 -17.64
C ASP A 68 9.59 -7.59 -18.01
N LYS A 69 9.37 -7.10 -19.23
CA LYS A 69 8.05 -6.67 -19.75
C LYS A 69 6.98 -7.75 -19.76
N LYS A 70 7.37 -9.03 -19.66
CA LYS A 70 6.40 -10.12 -19.52
C LYS A 70 5.59 -10.04 -18.23
N TRP A 71 6.13 -9.43 -17.17
CA TRP A 71 5.47 -9.21 -15.90
C TRP A 71 4.62 -7.95 -15.97
N LYS A 72 3.30 -8.12 -15.93
CA LYS A 72 2.30 -7.05 -16.18
C LYS A 72 1.59 -6.60 -14.91
N TRP A 73 1.65 -7.40 -13.86
CA TRP A 73 0.96 -7.15 -12.59
C TRP A 73 1.88 -7.48 -11.42
N ALA A 74 1.66 -6.79 -10.30
CA ALA A 74 2.26 -7.12 -9.02
C ALA A 74 1.17 -7.15 -7.94
N ALA A 75 1.28 -8.05 -6.98
CA ALA A 75 0.40 -8.10 -5.82
C ALA A 75 1.17 -8.59 -4.60
N LYS A 76 0.68 -8.23 -3.41
CA LYS A 76 1.21 -8.68 -2.13
C LYS A 76 0.25 -9.71 -1.54
N ASP A 77 0.79 -10.84 -1.10
CA ASP A 77 0.01 -11.88 -0.40
C ASP A 77 -0.26 -11.49 1.07
N TYR A 78 -0.98 -12.34 1.81
CA TYR A 78 -1.21 -12.12 3.23
C TYR A 78 0.08 -12.17 4.07
N GLY A 79 1.06 -12.97 3.67
CA GLY A 79 2.37 -13.10 4.34
C GLY A 79 3.27 -11.86 4.18
N GLY A 80 2.93 -10.97 3.26
CA GLY A 80 3.68 -9.76 2.96
C GLY A 80 4.67 -9.88 1.81
N HIS A 81 4.72 -11.04 1.16
CA HIS A 81 5.54 -11.29 -0.02
C HIS A 81 4.89 -10.63 -1.24
N VAL A 82 5.71 -10.03 -2.09
CA VAL A 82 5.25 -9.44 -3.35
C VAL A 82 5.54 -10.43 -4.47
N PHE A 83 4.57 -10.63 -5.35
CA PHE A 83 4.69 -11.47 -6.53
C PHE A 83 4.40 -10.68 -7.80
N PHE A 84 5.09 -11.04 -8.88
CA PHE A 84 4.82 -10.56 -10.22
C PHE A 84 4.07 -11.61 -11.02
N TYR A 85 3.14 -11.16 -11.87
CA TYR A 85 2.28 -12.04 -12.68
C TYR A 85 2.29 -11.63 -14.15
N THR A 86 2.28 -12.61 -15.04
CA THR A 86 2.17 -12.35 -16.49
C THR A 86 0.75 -11.99 -16.91
N ASP A 87 -0.24 -12.53 -16.22
CA ASP A 87 -1.66 -12.30 -16.43
C ASP A 87 -2.31 -11.80 -15.14
N ARG A 88 -3.54 -11.29 -15.23
CA ARG A 88 -4.19 -10.63 -14.09
C ARG A 88 -4.55 -11.69 -13.03
N PRO A 89 -3.98 -11.63 -11.81
CA PRO A 89 -4.36 -12.55 -10.75
C PRO A 89 -5.71 -12.14 -10.13
N PHE A 90 -6.28 -13.05 -9.35
CA PHE A 90 -7.48 -12.84 -8.53
C PHE A 90 -7.24 -13.38 -7.12
N ILE A 91 -8.03 -12.87 -6.17
CA ILE A 91 -7.93 -13.30 -4.78
C ILE A 91 -8.58 -14.66 -4.64
N PHE A 92 -7.87 -15.59 -4.00
CA PHE A 92 -8.43 -16.83 -3.52
C PHE A 92 -8.46 -16.79 -1.99
N GLU A 93 -9.62 -16.44 -1.43
CA GLU A 93 -9.76 -16.12 0.00
C GLU A 93 -9.41 -17.29 0.93
N GLU A 94 -9.58 -18.54 0.48
CA GLU A 94 -9.29 -19.73 1.27
C GLU A 94 -7.78 -19.87 1.58
N ASP A 95 -6.92 -19.47 0.64
CA ASP A 95 -5.46 -19.56 0.79
C ASP A 95 -4.83 -18.23 1.22
N LEU A 96 -5.64 -17.17 1.40
CA LEU A 96 -5.18 -15.82 1.72
C LEU A 96 -4.12 -15.30 0.72
N ASP A 97 -4.29 -15.63 -0.57
CA ASP A 97 -3.29 -15.37 -1.61
C ASP A 97 -3.91 -14.85 -2.93
N TRP A 98 -3.05 -14.32 -3.79
CA TRP A 98 -3.33 -13.96 -5.17
C TRP A 98 -2.94 -15.11 -6.10
N THR A 99 -3.95 -15.72 -6.71
CA THR A 99 -3.78 -16.84 -7.65
C THR A 99 -4.08 -16.41 -9.09
N TYR A 100 -3.87 -17.30 -10.05
CA TYR A 100 -4.07 -17.05 -11.47
C TYR A 100 -4.53 -18.31 -12.20
N GLU A 101 -5.47 -18.18 -13.15
CA GLU A 101 -5.95 -19.30 -13.95
C GLU A 101 -4.92 -19.74 -15.01
N SER A 102 -4.13 -18.79 -15.50
CA SER A 102 -3.14 -19.00 -16.56
C SER A 102 -2.00 -18.00 -16.43
N GLY A 103 -0.87 -18.30 -17.08
CA GLY A 103 0.32 -17.48 -17.02
C GLY A 103 1.35 -18.03 -16.03
N ASN A 104 2.21 -17.15 -15.53
CA ASN A 104 3.24 -17.47 -14.54
C ASN A 104 3.21 -16.42 -13.42
N ALA A 105 3.67 -16.84 -12.25
CA ALA A 105 4.04 -15.95 -11.16
C ALA A 105 5.50 -16.13 -10.76
N CYS A 106 6.12 -15.08 -10.22
CA CYS A 106 7.39 -15.20 -9.51
C CYS A 106 7.43 -14.26 -8.32
N GLU A 107 8.07 -14.68 -7.23
CA GLU A 107 8.31 -13.80 -6.09
C GLU A 107 9.24 -12.65 -6.48
N CYS A 108 8.93 -11.45 -5.98
CA CYS A 108 9.71 -10.25 -6.17
C CYS A 108 10.97 -10.31 -5.29
N ALA A 109 12.14 -10.28 -5.93
CA ALA A 109 13.41 -10.24 -5.22
C ALA A 109 13.76 -8.84 -4.63
N LEU A 110 13.00 -7.79 -4.99
CA LEU A 110 13.23 -6.44 -4.48
C LEU A 110 12.64 -6.28 -3.08
N ALA A 111 13.39 -5.63 -2.19
CA ALA A 111 12.88 -5.19 -0.89
C ALA A 111 11.96 -3.96 -1.10
N ILE A 112 10.68 -4.22 -1.30
CA ILE A 112 9.65 -3.19 -1.41
C ILE A 112 9.07 -2.95 -0.02
N ASN A 113 8.98 -1.69 0.41
CA ASN A 113 8.27 -1.37 1.63
C ASN A 113 6.77 -1.62 1.43
N THR A 114 6.23 -2.65 2.07
CA THR A 114 4.81 -3.03 1.99
C THR A 114 4.02 -2.72 3.25
N ASP A 115 4.61 -1.92 4.16
CA ASP A 115 3.97 -1.49 5.39
C ASP A 115 2.72 -0.67 5.08
N GLY A 116 1.60 -1.02 5.71
CA GLY A 116 0.34 -0.32 5.49
C GLY A 116 -0.39 -0.64 4.20
N ILE A 117 0.14 -1.56 3.39
CA ILE A 117 -0.55 -2.04 2.19
C ILE A 117 -1.51 -3.16 2.56
N ASP A 118 -2.77 -2.95 2.21
CA ASP A 118 -3.81 -3.97 2.25
C ASP A 118 -3.56 -5.00 1.14
N TRP A 119 -3.26 -6.24 1.53
CA TRP A 119 -2.91 -7.29 0.58
C TRP A 119 -4.04 -7.52 -0.44
N GLN A 120 -5.31 -7.43 -0.02
CA GLN A 120 -6.48 -7.61 -0.89
C GLN A 120 -6.65 -6.50 -1.91
N LYS A 121 -6.08 -5.32 -1.66
CA LYS A 121 -6.15 -4.18 -2.59
C LYS A 121 -4.85 -3.97 -3.37
N SER A 122 -3.76 -4.62 -2.97
CA SER A 122 -2.38 -4.43 -3.46
C SER A 122 -2.14 -4.61 -4.96
N LEU A 123 -3.11 -5.14 -5.71
CA LEU A 123 -2.96 -5.42 -7.13
C LEU A 123 -2.62 -4.14 -7.91
N THR A 124 -1.41 -4.13 -8.45
CA THR A 124 -0.84 -3.01 -9.17
C THR A 124 -0.55 -3.43 -10.60
N LYS A 125 -1.05 -2.67 -11.58
CA LYS A 125 -0.75 -2.90 -13.00
C LYS A 125 0.56 -2.18 -13.36
N ARG A 126 1.38 -2.81 -14.21
CA ARG A 126 2.52 -2.14 -14.85
C ARG A 126 2.03 -0.90 -15.62
N PRO A 127 2.65 0.28 -15.44
CA PRO A 127 2.32 1.48 -16.20
C PRO A 127 2.50 1.29 -17.71
N GLU A 128 1.64 1.93 -18.50
CA GLU A 128 1.77 1.91 -19.96
C GLU A 128 3.04 2.65 -20.41
N GLY A 129 3.77 2.08 -21.37
CA GLY A 129 4.98 2.69 -21.93
C GLY A 129 6.28 2.41 -21.16
N VAL A 130 6.22 1.68 -20.04
CA VAL A 130 7.39 1.15 -19.31
C VAL A 130 7.68 -0.29 -19.74
#